data_AF-A0A9J6GD39-F1
#
_entry.id   AF-A0A9J6GD39-F1
#
_cell.length_a   1.000
_cell.length_b   1.000
_cell.length_c   1.000
_cell.angle_alpha   90.00
_cell.angle_beta   90.00
_cell.angle_gamma   90.00
#
_symmetry.space_group_name_H-M   'P 1'
#
loop_
_entity.id
_entity.type
_entity.pdbx_description
1 polymer ?
#
loop_
_entity_poly.entity_id
_entity_poly.type
_entity_poly.pdbx_seq_one_letter_code
_entity_poly.pdbx_strand_id
1 'polypeptide(L)'
;MASLGSIISYAIAETLHASRRRWTQQDLVAWNQSHACMHGAGLPPWTSKEPDLLKHTIALAAVVAALKNHTNGVDQMTLKEAPELSGTQLLFVAWCHLQCGRAYGQQLCNKPLRELHSFFKVFKCSGGAK
;
A
#
# COMPACT_ATOMS: atom_id res chain seq x y z
N MET A 1 13.56 -3.64 0.51
CA MET A 1 12.61 -2.53 0.75
C MET A 1 11.21 -3.00 1.17
N ALA A 2 10.63 -4.05 0.55
CA ALA A 2 9.27 -4.51 0.87
C ALA A 2 8.99 -4.91 2.34
N SER A 3 9.98 -5.37 3.11
CA SER A 3 9.79 -5.74 4.52
C SER A 3 10.03 -4.56 5.45
N LEU A 4 11.30 -4.25 5.75
CA LEU A 4 11.66 -3.16 6.66
C LEU A 4 11.12 -1.80 6.21
N GLY A 5 11.15 -1.51 4.90
CA GLY A 5 10.63 -0.24 4.37
C GLY A 5 9.13 -0.09 4.62
N SER A 6 8.36 -1.15 4.45
CA SER A 6 6.92 -1.14 4.71
C SER A 6 6.59 -0.99 6.19
N ILE A 7 7.39 -1.57 7.09
CA ILE A 7 7.23 -1.38 8.54
C ILE A 7 7.52 0.08 8.91
N ILE A 8 8.62 0.66 8.39
CA ILE A 8 8.98 2.06 8.65
C ILE A 8 7.91 3.00 8.10
N SER A 9 7.49 2.81 6.85
CA SER A 9 6.46 3.67 6.24
C SER A 9 5.10 3.55 6.93
N TYR A 10 4.76 2.37 7.45
CA TYR A 10 3.56 2.20 8.27
C TYR A 10 3.68 2.95 9.61
N ALA A 11 4.81 2.86 10.31
CA ALA A 11 5.05 3.61 11.55
C ALA A 11 5.00 5.13 11.33
N ILE A 12 5.47 5.61 10.19
CA ILE A 12 5.34 7.01 9.79
C ILE A 12 3.86 7.38 9.58
N ALA A 13 3.10 6.55 8.86
CA ALA A 13 1.66 6.77 8.65
C ALA A 13 0.87 6.78 9.97
N GLU A 14 1.21 5.88 10.91
CA GLU A 14 0.67 5.89 12.28
C GLU A 14 0.99 7.20 13.02
N THR A 15 2.24 7.65 12.95
CA THR A 15 2.68 8.89 13.62
C THR A 15 1.97 10.12 13.05
N LEU A 16 1.80 10.18 11.73
CA LEU A 16 1.05 11.24 11.06
C LEU A 16 -0.42 11.23 11.50
N HIS A 17 -1.06 10.06 11.48
CA HIS A 17 -2.46 9.94 11.95
C HIS A 17 -2.61 10.28 13.45
N ALA A 18 -1.67 9.89 14.30
CA ALA A 18 -1.66 10.25 15.72
C ALA A 18 -1.56 11.78 15.94
N SER A 19 -0.99 12.50 14.97
CA SER A 19 -0.89 13.96 14.98
C SER A 19 -2.16 14.70 14.54
N ARG A 20 -3.26 13.99 14.22
CA ARG A 20 -4.53 14.54 13.67
C ARG A 20 -5.14 15.73 14.41
N ARG A 21 -4.82 15.90 15.71
CA ARG A 21 -5.21 17.08 16.49
C ARG A 21 -4.69 18.41 15.92
N ARG A 22 -3.68 18.36 15.06
CA ARG A 22 -3.07 19.52 14.39
C ARG A 22 -3.60 19.74 12.96
N TRP A 23 -4.47 18.87 12.49
CA TRP A 23 -4.99 18.92 11.12
C TRP A 23 -6.15 19.89 11.01
N THR A 24 -6.37 20.45 9.82
CA THR A 24 -7.56 21.26 9.57
C THR A 24 -8.79 20.36 9.51
N GLN A 25 -9.98 20.96 9.67
CA GLN A 25 -11.24 20.22 9.50
C GLN A 25 -11.34 19.60 8.10
N GLN A 26 -10.84 20.29 7.08
CA GLN A 26 -10.83 19.79 5.71
C GLN A 26 -9.96 18.53 5.55
N ASP A 27 -8.78 18.50 6.17
CA ASP A 27 -7.90 17.33 6.16
C ASP A 27 -8.56 16.12 6.82
N LEU A 28 -9.26 16.33 7.95
CA LEU A 28 -9.97 15.27 8.66
C LEU A 28 -11.12 14.69 7.81
N VAL A 29 -11.87 15.55 7.12
CA VAL A 29 -12.93 15.11 6.20
C VAL A 29 -12.34 14.30 5.05
N ALA A 30 -11.26 14.79 4.42
CA ALA A 30 -10.60 14.10 3.33
C ALA A 30 -10.06 12.73 3.77
N TRP A 31 -9.41 12.66 4.94
CA TRP A 31 -8.93 11.40 5.51
C TRP A 31 -10.05 10.39 5.73
N ASN A 32 -11.16 10.82 6.34
CA ASN A 32 -12.31 9.96 6.59
C ASN A 32 -12.96 9.46 5.29
N GLN A 33 -13.02 10.31 4.25
CA GLN A 33 -13.50 9.92 2.93
C GLN A 33 -12.59 8.88 2.27
N SER A 34 -11.26 9.07 2.32
CA SER A 34 -10.30 8.09 1.82
C SER A 34 -10.39 6.77 2.58
N HIS A 35 -10.53 6.82 3.90
CA HIS A 35 -10.70 5.63 4.72
C HIS A 35 -12.00 4.88 4.38
N ALA A 36 -13.12 5.58 4.23
CA ALA A 36 -14.38 4.98 3.81
C ALA A 36 -14.26 4.30 2.42
N CYS A 37 -13.53 4.92 1.49
CA CYS A 37 -13.27 4.33 0.17
C CYS A 37 -12.56 2.96 0.27
N MET A 38 -11.56 2.82 1.15
CA MET A 38 -10.79 1.58 1.31
C MET A 38 -11.65 0.39 1.75
N HIS A 39 -12.62 0.63 2.63
CA HIS A 39 -13.48 -0.42 3.20
C HIS A 39 -14.71 -0.74 2.32
N GLY A 40 -15.06 0.13 1.38
CA GLY A 40 -16.24 -0.02 0.51
C GLY A 40 -17.41 0.82 1.00
N ALA A 41 -18.39 1.06 0.11
CA ALA A 41 -19.50 1.96 0.38
C ALA A 41 -20.33 1.50 1.59
N GLY A 42 -20.31 2.31 2.64
CA GLY A 42 -20.93 2.04 3.93
C GLY A 42 -19.83 1.85 4.97
N LEU A 43 -19.67 2.80 5.88
CA LEU A 43 -18.87 2.61 7.09
C LEU A 43 -19.68 1.64 7.98
N PRO A 44 -19.38 0.32 8.07
CA PRO A 44 -19.73 -0.37 9.30
C PRO A 44 -19.03 0.39 10.45
N PRO A 45 -19.56 0.33 11.68
CA PRO A 45 -18.85 0.89 12.82
C PRO A 45 -17.45 0.27 12.84
N TRP A 46 -16.44 1.10 12.56
CA TRP A 46 -15.05 0.69 12.51
C TRP A 46 -14.72 0.02 13.84
N THR A 47 -14.57 -1.30 13.81
CA THR A 47 -14.15 -2.02 15.01
C THR A 47 -12.64 -1.91 15.08
N SER A 48 -12.09 -1.71 16.28
CA SER A 48 -10.64 -1.63 16.49
C SER A 48 -9.86 -2.90 16.10
N LYS A 49 -10.56 -3.93 15.59
CA LYS A 49 -10.01 -5.21 15.15
C LYS A 49 -9.73 -5.28 13.65
N GLU A 50 -10.26 -4.35 12.85
CA GLU A 50 -9.97 -4.30 11.41
C GLU A 50 -8.65 -3.58 11.13
N PRO A 51 -7.82 -4.07 10.19
CA PRO A 51 -6.60 -3.37 9.80
C PRO A 51 -6.92 -2.03 9.14
N ASP A 52 -6.12 -1.01 9.47
CA ASP A 52 -6.18 0.30 8.83
C ASP A 52 -5.57 0.22 7.41
N LEU A 53 -6.42 -0.15 6.45
CA LEU A 53 -6.03 -0.38 5.06
C LEU A 53 -5.45 0.89 4.42
N LEU A 54 -5.91 2.08 4.83
CA LEU A 54 -5.42 3.36 4.31
C LEU A 54 -3.94 3.56 4.66
N LYS A 55 -3.55 3.30 5.92
CA LYS A 55 -2.14 3.38 6.32
C LYS A 55 -1.27 2.37 5.58
N HIS A 56 -1.77 1.16 5.35
CA HIS A 56 -1.05 0.18 4.53
C HIS A 56 -0.86 0.64 3.08
N THR A 57 -1.88 1.27 2.48
CA THR A 57 -1.78 1.88 1.15
C THR A 57 -0.75 3.00 1.11
N ILE A 58 -0.79 3.92 2.07
CA ILE A 58 0.19 5.01 2.18
C ILE A 58 1.60 4.44 2.34
N ALA A 59 1.77 3.41 3.18
CA ALA A 59 3.05 2.76 3.40
C ALA A 59 3.60 2.13 2.11
N LEU A 60 2.77 1.39 1.37
CA LEU A 60 3.18 0.79 0.10
C LEU A 60 3.51 1.86 -0.96
N ALA A 61 2.71 2.93 -1.06
CA ALA A 61 2.97 4.05 -1.96
C ALA A 61 4.34 4.69 -1.69
N ALA A 62 4.65 4.93 -0.41
CA ALA A 62 5.94 5.50 0.00
C ALA A 62 7.12 4.59 -0.36
N VAL A 63 6.98 3.27 -0.17
CA VAL A 63 8.02 2.30 -0.54
C VAL A 63 8.22 2.23 -2.06
N VAL A 64 7.15 2.27 -2.84
CA VAL A 64 7.23 2.32 -4.33
C VAL A 64 7.96 3.59 -4.78
N ALA A 65 7.62 4.75 -4.19
CA ALA A 65 8.29 6.01 -4.51
C ALA A 65 9.78 5.97 -4.11
N ALA A 66 10.11 5.41 -2.94
CA ALA A 66 11.48 5.25 -2.47
C ALA A 66 12.29 4.33 -3.40
N LEU A 67 11.71 3.20 -3.84
CA LEU A 67 12.34 2.31 -4.80
C LEU A 67 12.62 3.04 -6.12
N LYS A 68 11.61 3.74 -6.67
CA LYS A 68 11.76 4.50 -7.91
C LYS A 68 12.87 5.56 -7.80
N ASN A 69 12.97 6.25 -6.67
CA ASN A 69 14.04 7.21 -6.44
C ASN A 69 15.40 6.53 -6.33
N HIS A 70 15.49 5.42 -5.59
CA HIS A 70 16.73 4.66 -5.42
C HIS A 70 17.27 4.11 -6.75
N THR A 71 16.38 3.71 -7.66
CA THR A 71 16.77 3.19 -8.97
C THR A 71 16.85 4.26 -10.06
N ASN A 72 16.71 5.55 -9.72
CA ASN A 72 16.59 6.65 -10.70
C ASN A 72 15.51 6.39 -11.77
N GLY A 73 14.44 5.69 -11.40
CA GLY A 73 13.36 5.29 -12.30
C GLY A 73 13.66 4.12 -13.22
N VAL A 74 14.85 3.50 -13.13
CA VAL A 74 15.29 2.38 -13.97
C VAL A 74 14.96 1.06 -13.26
N ASP A 75 13.94 0.35 -13.73
CA ASP A 75 13.48 -0.91 -13.11
C ASP A 75 14.25 -2.13 -13.63
N GLN A 76 15.58 -2.17 -13.42
CA GLN A 76 16.49 -3.20 -13.95
C GLN A 76 16.85 -4.32 -12.96
N MET A 77 16.32 -4.30 -11.75
CA MET A 77 16.56 -5.39 -10.79
C MET A 77 15.81 -6.65 -11.24
N THR A 78 16.54 -7.70 -11.61
CA THR A 78 16.00 -9.03 -11.92
C THR A 78 16.52 -10.04 -10.91
N LEU A 79 15.67 -10.98 -10.50
CA LEU A 79 16.12 -12.15 -9.74
C LEU A 79 16.61 -13.21 -10.72
N LYS A 80 17.71 -13.90 -10.38
CA LYS A 80 18.31 -14.90 -11.25
C LYS A 80 17.36 -16.06 -11.54
N GLU A 81 16.52 -16.38 -10.56
CA GLU A 81 15.52 -17.44 -10.57
C GLU A 81 14.17 -16.99 -11.18
N ALA A 82 13.96 -15.68 -11.36
CA ALA A 82 12.74 -15.11 -11.93
C ALA A 82 13.09 -13.86 -12.78
N PRO A 83 13.84 -14.03 -13.88
CA PRO A 83 14.32 -12.92 -14.70
C PRO A 83 13.20 -12.17 -15.45
N GLU A 84 12.02 -12.77 -15.55
CA GLU A 84 10.82 -12.20 -16.17
C GLU A 84 10.16 -11.12 -15.30
N LEU A 85 10.49 -11.05 -14.01
CA LEU A 85 9.92 -10.08 -13.08
C LEU A 85 10.82 -8.86 -12.91
N SER A 86 10.24 -7.67 -13.07
CA SER A 86 10.91 -6.41 -12.76
C SER A 86 11.06 -6.20 -11.25
N GLY A 87 11.97 -5.31 -10.83
CA GLY A 87 12.17 -4.98 -9.43
C GLY A 87 10.90 -4.47 -8.75
N THR A 88 10.08 -3.70 -9.46
CA THR A 88 8.77 -3.26 -8.97
C THR A 88 7.76 -4.41 -8.87
N GLN A 89 7.75 -5.36 -9.81
CA GLN A 89 6.91 -6.57 -9.70
C GLN A 89 7.30 -7.40 -8.48
N LEU A 90 8.60 -7.59 -8.28
CA LEU A 90 9.15 -8.30 -7.12
C LEU A 90 8.82 -7.60 -5.80
N LEU A 91 8.82 -6.25 -5.78
CA LEU A 91 8.38 -5.49 -4.62
C LEU A 91 6.93 -5.83 -4.26
N PHE A 92 6.02 -5.86 -5.24
CA PHE A 92 4.61 -6.16 -5.00
C PHE A 92 4.38 -7.63 -4.59
N VAL A 93 5.09 -8.57 -5.20
CA VAL A 93 5.07 -9.99 -4.79
C VAL A 93 5.56 -10.14 -3.35
N ALA A 94 6.69 -9.51 -3.01
CA ALA A 94 7.24 -9.54 -1.67
C ALA A 94 6.31 -8.88 -0.63
N TRP A 95 5.63 -7.78 -0.99
CA TRP A 95 4.61 -7.16 -0.14
C TRP A 95 3.51 -8.16 0.24
N CYS A 96 2.95 -8.87 -0.74
CA CYS A 96 1.90 -9.85 -0.50
C CYS A 96 2.39 -11.06 0.28
N HIS A 97 3.61 -11.52 0.01
CA HIS A 97 4.24 -12.62 0.74
C HIS A 97 4.32 -12.33 2.25
N LEU A 98 4.60 -11.09 2.64
CA LEU A 98 4.67 -10.69 4.06
C LEU A 98 3.31 -10.72 4.78
N GLN A 99 2.21 -10.75 4.03
CA GLN A 99 0.86 -10.84 4.57
C GLN A 99 0.33 -12.29 4.65
N CYS A 100 1.03 -13.26 4.04
CA CYS A 100 0.65 -14.66 4.09
C CYS A 100 0.58 -15.15 5.56
N GLY A 101 -0.50 -15.86 5.90
CA GLY A 101 -0.73 -16.39 7.25
C GLY A 101 -1.20 -15.37 8.29
N ARG A 102 -1.28 -14.07 7.96
CA ARG A 102 -1.83 -13.06 8.86
C ARG A 102 -3.36 -13.03 8.81
N ALA A 103 -3.99 -12.66 9.94
CA ALA A 103 -5.40 -12.27 9.94
C ALA A 103 -5.60 -11.13 8.92
N TYR A 104 -6.63 -11.24 8.07
CA TYR A 104 -6.90 -10.32 6.97
C TYR A 104 -5.77 -10.20 5.93
N GLY A 105 -4.82 -11.15 5.87
CA GLY A 105 -3.65 -11.08 4.98
C GLY A 105 -3.99 -10.87 3.50
N GLN A 106 -5.06 -11.52 3.01
CA GLN A 106 -5.56 -11.33 1.65
C GLN A 106 -6.01 -9.88 1.39
N GLN A 107 -6.68 -9.24 2.36
CA GLN A 107 -7.10 -7.85 2.24
C GLN A 107 -5.90 -6.90 2.33
N LEU A 108 -4.98 -7.14 3.27
CA LEU A 108 -3.73 -6.40 3.44
C LEU A 108 -2.82 -6.43 2.21
N CYS A 109 -2.86 -7.52 1.44
CA CYS A 109 -2.20 -7.61 0.13
C CYS A 109 -3.00 -6.88 -0.95
N ASN A 110 -4.25 -7.29 -1.19
CA ASN A 110 -4.98 -6.89 -2.39
C ASN A 110 -5.49 -5.45 -2.38
N LYS A 111 -6.01 -4.96 -1.24
CA LYS A 111 -6.63 -3.64 -1.17
C LYS A 111 -5.61 -2.52 -1.41
N PRO A 112 -4.44 -2.48 -0.73
CA PRO A 112 -3.40 -1.50 -1.02
C PRO A 112 -2.92 -1.52 -2.48
N LEU A 113 -2.75 -2.70 -3.08
CA LEU A 113 -2.28 -2.81 -4.46
C LEU A 113 -3.28 -2.23 -5.47
N ARG A 114 -4.58 -2.41 -5.24
CA ARG A 114 -5.66 -1.90 -6.11
C ARG A 114 -5.80 -0.38 -6.11
N GLU A 115 -5.26 0.29 -5.10
CA GLU A 115 -5.26 1.76 -5.05
C GLU A 115 -4.03 2.37 -5.76
N LEU A 116 -3.03 1.55 -6.10
CA LEU A 116 -1.81 2.04 -6.72
C LEU A 116 -1.90 1.90 -8.24
N HIS A 117 -2.00 3.03 -8.94
CA HIS A 117 -1.96 3.05 -10.41
C HIS A 117 -0.69 2.37 -10.98
N SER A 118 0.43 2.46 -10.26
CA SER A 118 1.69 1.79 -10.63
C SER A 118 1.55 0.26 -10.68
N PHE A 119 0.71 -0.34 -9.85
CA PHE A 119 0.46 -1.79 -9.87
C PHE A 119 -0.17 -2.22 -11.19
N PHE A 120 -1.25 -1.55 -11.62
CA PHE A 120 -1.91 -1.85 -12.90
C PHE A 120 -0.98 -1.67 -14.10
N LYS A 121 -0.18 -0.60 -14.09
CA LYS A 121 0.79 -0.33 -15.15
C LYS A 121 1.83 -1.43 -15.26
N VAL A 122 2.37 -1.86 -14.12
CA VAL A 122 3.46 -2.84 -14.04
C VAL A 122 3.00 -4.25 -14.39
N PHE A 123 1.79 -4.65 -13.99
CA PHE A 123 1.21 -5.95 -14.34
C PHE A 123 0.37 -5.94 -15.62
N LYS A 124 0.31 -4.81 -16.33
CA LYS A 124 -0.50 -4.61 -17.56
C LYS A 124 -1.96 -5.04 -17.37
N CYS A 125 -2.51 -4.79 -16.18
CA CYS A 125 -3.91 -5.10 -15.90
C CYS A 125 -4.82 -4.20 -16.75
N SER A 126 -5.85 -4.76 -17.39
CA SER A 126 -6.87 -3.98 -18.08
C SER A 126 -7.66 -3.15 -17.06
N GLY A 127 -8.02 -1.90 -17.43
CA GLY A 127 -8.59 -0.88 -16.55
C GLY A 127 -9.96 -1.16 -15.91
N GLY A 128 -10.42 -2.42 -15.94
CA GLY A 128 -11.65 -2.90 -15.32
C GLY A 128 -11.49 -4.17 -14.47
N ALA A 129 -10.28 -4.69 -14.29
CA ALA A 129 -10.03 -5.83 -13.41
C ALA A 129 -10.14 -5.40 -11.93
N LYS A 130 -11.36 -5.46 -11.37
CA LYS A 130 -11.66 -5.28 -9.94
C LYS A 130 -11.89 -6.61 -9.26
#